data_AF-A0A497QA61-F1
#
_entry.id   AF-A0A497QA61-F1
#
_cell.length_a   1.000
_cell.length_b   1.000
_cell.length_c   1.000
_cell.angle_alpha   90.00
_cell.angle_beta   90.00
_cell.angle_gamma   90.00
#
_symmetry.space_group_name_H-M   'P 1'
#
loop_
_entity.id
_entity.type
_entity.pdbx_description
1 polymer ?
#
loop_
_entity_poly.entity_id
_entity_poly.type
_entity_poly.pdbx_seq_one_letter_code
_entity_poly.pdbx_strand_id
1 'polypeptide(L)' 'MNETSNKTTFKSMIAEKQAEFEGLLHKFENLVDPVERYIKRMEMAKIKKWLDQFDVHVDIP' A
#
# COMPACT_ATOMS: atom_id res chain seq x y z
N MET A 1 7.96 15.54 -26.49
CA MET A 1 6.82 14.79 -25.93
C MET A 1 7.38 13.70 -25.01
N ASN A 2 7.48 13.90 -23.69
CA ASN A 2 7.93 12.80 -22.79
C ASN A 2 7.62 13.01 -21.29
N GLU A 3 7.39 14.23 -20.82
CA GLU A 3 7.12 14.48 -19.38
C GLU A 3 5.71 14.03 -18.94
N THR A 4 4.71 14.16 -19.81
CA THR A 4 3.32 13.80 -19.49
C THR A 4 3.11 12.29 -19.35
N SER A 5 3.86 11.49 -20.13
CA SER A 5 3.78 10.03 -20.09
C SER A 5 4.34 9.48 -18.77
N ASN A 6 5.52 9.96 -18.37
CA ASN A 6 6.16 9.54 -17.11
C ASN A 6 5.36 9.94 -15.87
N LYS A 7 4.75 11.14 -15.87
CA LYS A 7 3.90 11.60 -14.76
C LYS A 7 2.62 10.76 -14.61
N THR A 8 2.06 10.30 -15.74
CA THR A 8 0.87 9.44 -15.73
C THR A 8 1.20 8.07 -15.19
N THR A 9 2.28 7.44 -15.66
CA THR A 9 2.75 6.14 -15.18
C THR A 9 3.06 6.16 -13.68
N PHE A 10 3.73 7.22 -13.21
CA PHE A 10 4.09 7.35 -11.80
C PHE A 10 2.85 7.47 -10.89
N LYS A 11 1.85 8.26 -11.29
CA LYS A 11 0.58 8.34 -10.55
C LYS A 11 -0.15 7.00 -10.51
N SER A 12 -0.13 6.23 -11.61
CA SER A 12 -0.72 4.89 -11.64
C SER A 12 -0.03 3.95 -10.65
N MET A 13 1.31 3.99 -10.55
CA MET A 13 2.05 3.16 -9.58
C MET A 13 1.67 3.48 -8.13
N ILE A 14 1.46 4.75 -7.80
CA ILE A 14 0.98 5.14 -6.46
C ILE A 14 -0.43 4.59 -6.21
N ALA A 15 -1.34 4.74 -7.16
CA ALA A 15 -2.71 4.24 -7.05
C ALA A 15 -2.76 2.71 -6.91
N GLU A 16 -1.93 1.98 -7.67
CA GLU A 16 -1.79 0.53 -7.56
C GLU A 16 -1.32 0.12 -6.16
N LYS A 17 -0.36 0.85 -5.58
CA LYS A 17 0.12 0.59 -4.22
C LYS A 17 -0.90 0.91 -3.13
N GLN A 18 -1.71 1.95 -3.32
CA GLN A 18 -2.85 2.21 -2.43
C GLN A 18 -3.90 1.09 -2.51
N ALA A 19 -4.25 0.62 -3.71
CA ALA A 19 -5.18 -0.49 -3.89
C ALA A 19 -4.64 -1.82 -3.31
N GLU A 20 -3.34 -2.07 -3.44
CA GLU A 20 -2.68 -3.22 -2.80
C GLU A 20 -2.79 -3.14 -1.27
N PHE A 21 -2.58 -1.95 -0.70
CA PHE A 21 -2.73 -1.70 0.74
C PHE A 21 -4.17 -1.97 1.21
N GLU A 22 -5.17 -1.42 0.52
CA GLU A 22 -6.59 -1.62 0.84
C GLU A 22 -6.97 -3.12 0.76
N GLY A 23 -6.48 -3.84 -0.24
CA GLY A 23 -6.68 -5.28 -0.36
C GLY A 23 -6.05 -6.09 0.79
N LEU A 24 -4.89 -5.66 1.30
CA LEU A 24 -4.27 -6.27 2.48
C LEU A 24 -5.02 -5.92 3.77
N LEU A 25 -5.48 -4.68 3.90
CA LEU A 25 -6.27 -4.22 5.05
C LEU A 25 -7.56 -5.03 5.18
N HIS A 26 -8.30 -5.18 4.07
CA HIS A 26 -9.53 -5.99 4.07
C HIS A 26 -9.26 -7.45 4.45
N LYS A 27 -8.14 -8.03 4.01
CA LYS A 27 -7.74 -9.39 4.45
C LYS A 27 -7.44 -9.40 5.94
N PHE A 28 -6.65 -8.44 6.42
CA PHE A 28 -6.25 -8.33 7.82
C PHE A 28 -7.44 -8.23 8.78
N GLU A 29 -8.48 -7.47 8.43
CA GLU A 29 -9.69 -7.32 9.24
C GLU A 29 -10.43 -8.65 9.48
N ASN A 30 -10.32 -9.58 8.53
CA ASN A 30 -10.96 -10.89 8.59
C ASN A 30 -10.07 -11.97 9.23
N LEU A 31 -8.80 -11.66 9.58
CA LEU A 31 -7.89 -12.63 10.19
C LEU A 31 -8.04 -12.70 11.71
N VAL A 32 -8.18 -13.92 12.23
CA VAL A 32 -8.21 -14.21 13.67
C VAL A 32 -6.87 -14.71 14.20
N ASP A 33 -6.04 -15.32 13.34
CA ASP A 33 -4.74 -15.84 13.74
C ASP A 33 -3.76 -14.67 14.02
N PRO A 34 -3.22 -14.54 15.25
CA PRO A 34 -2.31 -13.47 15.59
C PRO A 34 -0.99 -13.50 14.79
N VAL A 35 -0.51 -14.68 14.38
CA VAL A 35 0.70 -14.84 13.58
C VAL A 35 0.46 -14.34 12.16
N GLU A 36 -0.65 -14.74 11.54
CA GLU A 36 -1.01 -14.25 10.21
C GLU A 36 -1.28 -12.73 10.22
N ARG A 37 -1.95 -12.23 11.26
CA ARG A 37 -2.15 -10.79 11.48
C ARG A 37 -0.82 -10.03 11.55
N TYR A 38 0.15 -10.56 12.28
CA TYR A 38 1.48 -9.96 12.36
C TYR A 38 2.17 -9.92 10.99
N ILE A 39 2.14 -11.02 10.24
CA ILE A 39 2.70 -11.08 8.88
C ILE A 39 2.03 -10.04 7.98
N LYS A 40 0.70 -9.91 8.01
CA LYS A 40 -0.03 -8.92 7.21
C LYS A 40 0.26 -7.47 7.63
N ARG A 41 0.44 -7.19 8.92
CA ARG A 41 0.95 -5.88 9.38
C ARG A 41 2.32 -5.56 8.80
N MET A 42 3.22 -6.56 8.74
CA MET A 42 4.55 -6.36 8.17
C MET A 42 4.51 -6.13 6.65
N GLU A 43 3.61 -6.78 5.92
CA GLU A 43 3.36 -6.51 4.50
C GLU A 43 2.83 -5.07 4.30
N MET A 44 1.79 -4.69 5.06
CA MET A 44 1.23 -3.33 5.03
C MET A 44 2.28 -2.25 5.38
N ALA A 45 3.16 -2.52 6.36
CA ALA A 45 4.24 -1.60 6.74
C ALA A 45 5.25 -1.34 5.62
N LYS A 46 5.53 -2.35 4.78
CA LYS A 46 6.41 -2.18 3.61
C LYS A 46 5.75 -1.26 2.58
N ILE A 47 4.46 -1.43 2.32
CA ILE A 47 3.72 -0.59 1.38
C ILE A 47 3.60 0.84 1.91
N LYS A 48 3.24 1.01 3.20
CA LYS A 48 3.19 2.32 3.86
C LYS A 48 4.52 3.05 3.72
N LYS A 49 5.64 2.39 4.03
CA LYS A 49 6.98 2.99 3.89
C LYS A 49 7.31 3.39 2.44
N TRP A 50 6.78 2.67 1.46
CA TRP A 50 6.94 3.05 0.05
C TRP A 50 6.08 4.28 -0.28
N LEU A 51 4.81 4.30 0.13
CA LEU A 51 3.88 5.42 -0.09
C LEU A 51 4.31 6.71 0.62
N ASP A 52 4.86 6.60 1.83
CA ASP A 52 5.37 7.73 2.62
C ASP A 52 6.51 8.48 1.90
N GLN A 53 7.25 7.83 0.98
CA GLN A 53 8.28 8.51 0.16
C GLN A 53 7.69 9.50 -0.85
N PHE A 54 6.37 9.46 -1.04
CA PHE A 54 5.63 10.27 -2.01
C PHE A 54 4.53 11.10 -1.33
N ASP A 55 4.65 11.32 -0.02
CA ASP A 55 3.67 12.05 0.80
C ASP A 55 2.25 11.44 0.76
N VAL A 56 2.17 10.13 0.53
CA VAL A 56 0.91 9.37 0.60
C VAL A 56 0.88 8.58 1.90
N HIS A 57 -0.03 8.94 2.80
CA HIS A 57 -0.15 8.32 4.12
C HIS A 57 -1.32 7.34 4.18
N VAL A 58 -1.07 6.19 4.81
CA VAL A 58 -2.05 5.13 5.07
C VAL A 58 -1.85 4.61 6.49
N ASP A 59 -2.95 4.21 7.14
CA ASP A 59 -2.95 3.77 8.53
C ASP A 59 -2.98 2.25 8.65
N ILE A 60 -2.10 1.71 9.50
CA ILE A 60 -2.03 0.28 9.80
C ILE A 60 -2.74 0.04 11.13
N PRO A 61 -3.81 -0.80 11.18
CA PRO A 61 -4.51 -1.11 12.41
C PRO A 61 -3.75 -2.06 13.32
#